data_AF-Q5K264-F1
#
_entry.id   AF-Q5K264-F1
#
_cell.length_a   1.000
_cell.length_b   1.000
_cell.length_c   1.000
_cell.angle_alpha   90.00
_cell.angle_beta   90.00
_cell.angle_gamma   90.00
#
_symmetry.space_group_name_H-M   'P 1'
#
loop_
_entity.id
_entity.type
_entity.pdbx_description
1 polymer ?
#
loop_
_entity_poly.entity_id
_entity_poly.type
_entity_poly.pdbx_seq_one_letter_code
_entity_poly.pdbx_strand_id
1 'polypeptide(L)'
;RHGLATVSMQAKGNPMAGAVEKFASENPELASRGLGVTTNAERWNGRHAMFGIFFMVLSSYLHGRGLIPDGDKILDVSQWGPLVNGGFNAPITNERAIILVAHVHVLFVSILAAFAPFGFQDTLVKDQGYKPEAPAGLIPPFKTGLTAEAELINGRLAMLGVISITTAALFTGTSVTDVINLGLGKILY
;
A
#
# COMPACT_ATOMS: atom_id res chain seq x y z
N ARG A 1 29.50 29.50 29.03
CA ARG A 1 29.74 29.15 27.61
C ARG A 1 29.45 27.65 27.45
N HIS A 2 28.18 27.27 27.29
CA HIS A 2 27.78 25.90 26.95
C HIS A 2 26.74 26.00 25.83
N GLY A 3 27.22 25.87 24.60
CA GLY A 3 26.43 25.84 23.39
C GLY A 3 27.28 25.15 22.33
N LEU A 4 26.63 24.32 21.51
CA LEU A 4 27.18 23.52 20.41
C LEU A 4 27.69 22.12 20.79
N ALA A 5 26.78 21.21 21.13
CA ALA A 5 27.05 19.77 21.04
C ALA A 5 25.80 18.93 20.70
N THR A 6 24.82 19.48 19.96
CA THR A 6 23.54 18.78 19.72
C THR A 6 23.13 18.63 18.26
N VAL A 7 24.04 18.80 17.29
CA VAL A 7 23.65 18.78 15.86
C VAL A 7 24.44 17.80 14.98
N SER A 8 25.45 17.06 15.47
CA SER A 8 26.28 16.21 14.59
C SER A 8 26.12 14.69 14.72
N MET A 9 25.27 14.17 15.63
CA MET A 9 25.15 12.71 15.82
C MET A 9 24.01 12.03 15.05
N GLN A 10 23.17 12.76 14.31
CA GLN A 10 21.99 12.17 13.67
C GLN A 10 22.21 11.69 12.21
N ALA A 11 23.31 12.07 11.57
CA ALA A 11 23.57 11.73 10.16
C ALA A 11 24.28 10.37 9.94
N LYS A 12 25.13 9.92 10.87
CA LYS A 12 25.90 8.66 10.74
C LYS A 12 25.22 7.41 11.32
N GLY A 13 24.07 7.57 11.98
CA GLY A 13 23.41 6.49 12.73
C GLY A 13 22.01 6.11 12.22
N ASN A 14 21.53 6.69 11.12
CA ASN A 14 20.20 6.38 10.59
C ASN A 14 20.29 5.24 9.55
N PRO A 15 19.85 4.01 9.88
CA PRO A 15 19.93 2.87 8.98
C PRO A 15 19.17 3.09 7.67
N MET A 16 18.13 3.92 7.67
CA MET A 16 17.37 4.24 6.45
C MET A 16 18.14 5.17 5.50
N ALA A 17 18.87 6.14 6.03
CA ALA A 17 19.72 7.02 5.20
C ALA A 17 20.88 6.21 4.60
N GLY A 18 21.52 5.37 5.41
CA GLY A 18 22.58 4.48 4.94
C GLY A 18 22.10 3.46 3.89
N ALA A 19 20.87 2.96 4.00
CA ALA A 19 20.30 2.04 3.02
C ALA A 19 20.02 2.70 1.67
N VAL A 20 19.48 3.92 1.67
CA VAL A 20 19.23 4.71 0.44
C VAL A 20 20.56 5.07 -0.23
N GLU A 21 21.56 5.50 0.54
CA GLU A 21 22.90 5.83 0.02
C GLU A 21 23.61 4.61 -0.56
N LYS A 22 23.57 3.48 0.15
CA LYS A 22 24.13 2.21 -0.34
C LYS A 22 23.44 1.77 -1.65
N PHE A 23 22.12 1.80 -1.70
CA PHE A 23 21.38 1.43 -2.90
C PHE A 23 21.68 2.37 -4.08
N ALA A 24 21.77 3.68 -3.83
CA ALA A 24 22.14 4.65 -4.85
C ALA A 24 23.57 4.43 -5.39
N SER A 25 24.49 3.96 -4.54
CA SER A 25 25.86 3.62 -4.95
C SER A 25 25.94 2.34 -5.78
N GLU A 26 25.12 1.34 -5.47
CA GLU A 26 25.12 0.04 -6.15
C GLU A 26 24.29 0.05 -7.44
N ASN A 27 23.23 0.87 -7.50
CA ASN A 27 22.29 0.93 -8.62
C ASN A 27 21.91 2.38 -9.00
N PRO A 28 22.85 3.16 -9.56
CA PRO A 28 22.64 4.59 -9.82
C PRO A 28 21.53 4.85 -10.85
N GLU A 29 21.36 3.98 -11.85
CA GLU A 29 20.32 4.13 -12.87
C GLU A 29 18.90 4.04 -12.26
N LEU A 30 18.67 3.05 -11.40
CA LEU A 30 17.38 2.85 -10.74
C LEU A 30 17.09 3.94 -9.70
N ALA A 31 18.10 4.31 -8.92
CA ALA A 31 17.99 5.38 -7.94
C ALA A 31 17.67 6.73 -8.61
N SER A 32 18.27 7.03 -9.76
CA SER A 32 18.02 8.26 -10.52
C SER A 32 16.61 8.40 -11.07
N ARG A 33 15.86 7.29 -11.16
CA ARG A 33 14.45 7.24 -11.61
C ARG A 33 13.47 7.13 -10.43
N GLY A 34 13.96 7.15 -9.19
CA GLY A 34 13.14 7.00 -7.99
C GLY A 34 12.61 5.58 -7.79
N LEU A 35 13.29 4.56 -8.31
CA LEU A 35 12.92 3.15 -8.20
C LEU A 35 13.80 2.43 -7.17
N GLY A 36 13.28 1.36 -6.56
CA GLY A 36 14.00 0.56 -5.57
C GLY A 36 13.98 1.18 -4.17
N VAL A 37 15.08 1.09 -3.43
CA VAL A 37 15.18 1.60 -2.05
C VAL A 37 15.39 3.11 -2.06
N THR A 38 14.33 3.85 -2.40
CA THR A 38 14.31 5.31 -2.48
C THR A 38 13.13 5.89 -1.69
N THR A 39 13.24 7.17 -1.31
CA THR A 39 12.16 7.89 -0.61
C THR A 39 10.90 8.05 -1.46
N ASN A 40 11.02 8.10 -2.78
CA ASN A 40 9.88 8.12 -3.69
C ASN A 40 9.09 6.80 -3.63
N ALA A 41 9.78 5.67 -3.75
CA ALA A 41 9.15 4.35 -3.67
C ALA A 41 8.47 4.11 -2.31
N GLU A 42 9.08 4.59 -1.23
CA GLU A 42 8.48 4.54 0.11
C GLU A 42 7.14 5.31 0.18
N ARG A 43 7.08 6.51 -0.38
CA ARG A 43 5.85 7.32 -0.40
C ARG A 43 4.75 6.68 -1.23
N TRP A 44 5.07 6.18 -2.43
CA TRP A 44 4.11 5.49 -3.30
C TRP A 44 3.57 4.21 -2.66
N ASN A 45 4.44 3.39 -2.07
CA ASN A 45 4.02 2.19 -1.35
C ASN A 45 3.18 2.52 -0.12
N GLY A 46 3.53 3.59 0.60
CA GLY A 46 2.72 4.11 1.71
C GLY A 46 1.30 4.49 1.28
N ARG A 47 1.15 5.20 0.14
CA ARG A 47 -0.16 5.53 -0.44
C ARG A 47 -0.97 4.29 -0.82
N HIS A 48 -0.33 3.32 -1.47
CA HIS A 48 -0.98 2.05 -1.82
C HIS A 48 -1.39 1.25 -0.59
N ALA A 49 -0.56 1.22 0.46
CA ALA A 49 -0.89 0.53 1.71
C ALA A 49 -2.06 1.20 2.44
N MET A 50 -2.06 2.53 2.54
CA MET A 50 -3.18 3.28 3.14
C MET A 50 -4.50 3.05 2.38
N PHE A 51 -4.46 3.12 1.05
CA PHE A 51 -5.63 2.83 0.20
C PHE A 51 -6.06 1.37 0.32
N GLY A 52 -5.11 0.43 0.35
CA GLY A 52 -5.37 -1.00 0.48
C GLY A 52 -6.06 -1.35 1.79
N ILE A 53 -5.62 -0.80 2.92
CA ILE A 53 -6.28 -0.99 4.22
C ILE A 53 -7.72 -0.47 4.17
N PHE A 54 -7.93 0.73 3.62
CA PHE A 54 -9.28 1.26 3.45
C PHE A 54 -10.17 0.32 2.64
N PHE A 55 -9.68 -0.17 1.50
CA PHE A 55 -10.46 -1.06 0.63
C PHE A 55 -10.74 -2.43 1.27
N MET A 56 -9.80 -2.98 2.05
CA MET A 56 -10.00 -4.21 2.82
C MET A 56 -11.05 -4.08 3.92
N VAL A 57 -11.03 -2.96 4.66
CA VAL A 57 -12.05 -2.68 5.69
C VAL A 57 -13.42 -2.44 5.04
N LEU A 58 -13.48 -1.69 3.95
CA LEU A 58 -14.72 -1.46 3.20
C LEU A 58 -15.32 -2.77 2.68
N SER A 59 -14.50 -3.62 2.06
CA SER A 59 -14.95 -4.91 1.53
C SER A 59 -15.46 -5.82 2.66
N SER A 60 -14.74 -5.87 3.79
CA SER A 60 -15.17 -6.62 4.99
C SER A 60 -16.50 -6.10 5.55
N TYR A 61 -16.72 -4.77 5.54
CA TYR A 61 -17.98 -4.16 5.97
C TYR A 61 -19.15 -4.51 5.04
N LEU A 62 -18.91 -4.44 3.72
CA LEU A 62 -19.93 -4.78 2.71
C LEU A 62 -20.31 -6.26 2.77
N HIS A 63 -19.34 -7.16 2.96
CA HIS A 63 -19.55 -8.58 3.19
C HIS A 63 -20.39 -8.81 4.45
N GLY A 64 -19.94 -8.26 5.59
CA GLY A 64 -20.55 -8.47 6.90
C GLY A 64 -22.01 -8.03 7.01
N ARG A 65 -22.42 -7.03 6.22
CA ARG A 65 -23.79 -6.51 6.22
C ARG A 65 -24.65 -6.97 5.04
N GLY A 66 -24.13 -7.87 4.19
CA GLY A 66 -24.87 -8.38 3.04
C GLY A 66 -25.26 -7.28 2.03
N LEU A 67 -24.44 -6.22 1.92
CA LEU A 67 -24.68 -5.12 0.97
C LEU A 67 -24.25 -5.49 -0.45
N ILE A 68 -23.56 -6.62 -0.61
CA ILE A 68 -23.19 -7.17 -1.90
C ILE A 68 -24.40 -7.94 -2.46
N PRO A 69 -24.93 -7.53 -3.63
CA PRO A 69 -26.08 -8.19 -4.22
C PRO A 69 -25.73 -9.63 -4.61
N ASP A 70 -26.57 -10.58 -4.18
CA ASP A 70 -26.43 -12.01 -4.47
C ASP A 70 -25.02 -12.57 -4.23
N GLY A 71 -24.36 -12.18 -3.13
CA GLY A 71 -22.94 -12.49 -2.89
C GLY A 71 -22.59 -13.99 -2.96
N ASP A 72 -23.44 -14.86 -2.40
CA ASP A 72 -23.26 -16.32 -2.36
C ASP A 72 -23.57 -17.03 -3.69
N LYS A 73 -24.20 -16.33 -4.63
CA LYS A 73 -24.61 -16.94 -5.90
C LYS A 73 -23.38 -17.24 -6.76
N ILE A 74 -23.30 -18.46 -7.24
CA ILE A 74 -22.28 -18.91 -8.17
C ILE A 74 -22.54 -18.29 -9.55
N LEU A 75 -21.49 -17.78 -10.19
CA LEU A 75 -21.57 -17.25 -11.55
C LEU A 75 -21.83 -18.34 -12.58
N ASP A 76 -22.67 -18.02 -13.56
CA ASP A 76 -23.04 -18.98 -14.59
C ASP A 76 -21.92 -19.11 -15.65
N VAL A 77 -21.40 -20.33 -15.78
CA VAL A 77 -20.40 -20.70 -16.79
C VAL A 77 -20.95 -20.51 -18.20
N SER A 78 -22.26 -20.63 -18.41
CA SER A 78 -22.87 -20.43 -19.73
C SER A 78 -22.80 -18.98 -20.22
N GLN A 79 -22.78 -18.01 -19.30
CA GLN A 79 -22.75 -16.58 -19.62
C GLN A 79 -21.33 -16.03 -19.72
N TRP A 80 -20.44 -16.50 -18.87
CA TRP A 80 -19.10 -15.93 -18.68
C TRP A 80 -17.96 -16.84 -19.17
N GLY A 81 -18.28 -18.08 -19.54
CA GLY A 81 -17.31 -19.05 -20.06
C GLY A 81 -16.22 -19.41 -19.03
N PRO A 82 -14.99 -19.70 -19.49
CA PRO A 82 -13.92 -20.20 -18.61
C PRO A 82 -13.39 -19.16 -17.62
N LEU A 83 -13.77 -17.88 -17.76
CA LEU A 83 -13.34 -16.78 -16.87
C LEU A 83 -13.88 -16.91 -15.44
N VAL A 84 -14.92 -17.71 -15.24
CA VAL A 84 -15.53 -17.94 -13.91
C VAL A 84 -14.68 -18.89 -13.06
N ASN A 85 -13.77 -19.67 -13.65
CA ASN A 85 -13.06 -20.71 -12.93
C ASN A 85 -12.00 -20.14 -11.98
N GLY A 86 -12.25 -20.25 -10.68
CA GLY A 86 -11.39 -19.77 -9.58
C GLY A 86 -10.28 -20.73 -9.16
N GLY A 87 -9.89 -21.68 -10.02
CA GLY A 87 -8.99 -22.78 -9.72
C GLY A 87 -9.73 -24.12 -9.53
N PHE A 88 -9.10 -25.23 -9.94
CA PHE A 88 -9.67 -26.58 -9.87
C PHE A 88 -11.08 -26.74 -10.51
N ASN A 89 -11.39 -25.93 -11.54
CA ASN A 89 -12.71 -25.86 -12.19
C ASN A 89 -13.89 -25.48 -11.27
N ALA A 90 -13.61 -24.88 -10.10
CA ALA A 90 -14.65 -24.35 -9.24
C ALA A 90 -15.03 -22.93 -9.69
N PRO A 91 -16.29 -22.67 -10.08
CA PRO A 91 -16.73 -21.33 -10.44
C PRO A 91 -16.69 -20.38 -9.23
N ILE A 92 -16.27 -19.13 -9.44
CA ILE A 92 -16.25 -18.08 -8.42
C ILE A 92 -17.68 -17.61 -8.09
N THR A 93 -17.84 -17.09 -6.87
CA THR A 93 -19.09 -16.43 -6.45
C THR A 93 -19.18 -15.01 -6.98
N ASN A 94 -20.40 -14.48 -7.08
CA ASN A 94 -20.67 -13.09 -7.42
C ASN A 94 -19.87 -12.12 -6.55
N GLU A 95 -19.79 -12.37 -5.24
CA GLU A 95 -19.01 -11.55 -4.33
C GLU A 95 -17.53 -11.44 -4.75
N ARG A 96 -16.89 -12.59 -5.03
CA ARG A 96 -15.48 -12.63 -5.45
C ARG A 96 -15.29 -11.89 -6.76
N ALA A 97 -16.22 -12.02 -7.70
CA ALA A 97 -16.16 -11.32 -8.99
C ALA A 97 -16.35 -9.81 -8.83
N ILE A 98 -17.31 -9.36 -8.02
CA ILE A 98 -17.56 -7.93 -7.76
C ILE A 98 -16.32 -7.28 -7.14
N ILE A 99 -15.74 -7.91 -6.12
CA ILE A 99 -14.53 -7.41 -5.47
C ILE A 99 -13.35 -7.41 -6.44
N LEU A 100 -13.17 -8.47 -7.24
CA LEU A 100 -12.11 -8.56 -8.26
C LEU A 100 -12.23 -7.43 -9.28
N VAL A 101 -13.43 -7.23 -9.85
CA VAL A 101 -13.69 -6.19 -10.84
C VAL A 101 -13.45 -4.80 -10.24
N ALA A 102 -13.82 -4.57 -8.97
CA ALA A 102 -13.52 -3.31 -8.29
C ALA A 102 -12.00 -3.04 -8.19
N HIS A 103 -11.19 -4.07 -7.90
CA HIS A 103 -9.72 -3.94 -7.93
C HIS A 103 -9.19 -3.63 -9.33
N VAL A 104 -9.74 -4.28 -10.36
CA VAL A 104 -9.37 -4.02 -11.77
C VAL A 104 -9.66 -2.57 -12.16
N HIS A 105 -10.77 -1.99 -11.71
CA HIS A 105 -11.09 -0.57 -11.97
C HIS A 105 -10.03 0.36 -11.37
N VAL A 106 -9.68 0.16 -10.10
CA VAL A 106 -8.66 0.98 -9.42
C VAL A 106 -7.30 0.81 -10.10
N LEU A 107 -6.95 -0.42 -10.48
CA LEU A 107 -5.71 -0.71 -11.19
C LEU A 107 -5.67 0.00 -12.55
N PHE A 108 -6.76 -0.04 -13.32
CA PHE A 108 -6.82 0.59 -14.64
C PHE A 108 -6.63 2.11 -14.55
N VAL A 109 -7.32 2.77 -13.61
CA VAL A 109 -7.13 4.21 -13.34
C VAL A 109 -5.70 4.52 -12.91
N SER A 110 -5.10 3.65 -12.08
CA SER A 110 -3.71 3.81 -11.63
C SER A 110 -2.70 3.68 -12.78
N ILE A 111 -2.93 2.74 -13.70
CA ILE A 111 -2.10 2.57 -14.90
C ILE A 111 -2.19 3.82 -15.80
N LEU A 112 -3.40 4.35 -16.03
CA LEU A 112 -3.58 5.58 -16.80
C LEU A 112 -2.84 6.75 -16.15
N ALA A 113 -2.93 6.91 -14.83
CA ALA A 113 -2.21 7.94 -14.08
C ALA A 113 -0.68 7.76 -14.15
N ALA A 114 -0.17 6.53 -14.29
CA ALA A 114 1.25 6.26 -14.43
C ALA A 114 1.79 6.59 -15.83
N PHE A 115 1.01 6.33 -16.90
CA PHE A 115 1.45 6.56 -18.29
C PHE A 115 1.19 7.98 -18.79
N ALA A 116 0.14 8.65 -18.30
CA ALA A 116 -0.23 10.01 -18.70
C ALA A 116 -0.51 10.89 -17.45
N PRO A 117 0.52 11.18 -16.64
CA PRO A 117 0.36 12.04 -15.48
C PRO A 117 0.04 13.47 -15.92
N PHE A 118 -0.90 14.12 -15.23
CA PHE A 118 -1.10 15.57 -15.41
C PHE A 118 0.11 16.33 -14.85
N GLY A 119 0.39 17.53 -15.37
CA GLY A 119 1.57 18.32 -14.96
C GLY A 119 1.60 18.74 -13.47
N PHE A 120 0.48 18.62 -12.75
CA PHE A 120 0.39 18.87 -11.31
C PHE A 120 0.46 17.58 -10.47
N GLN A 121 0.41 16.40 -11.09
CA GLN A 121 0.43 15.12 -10.41
C GLN A 121 1.85 14.65 -10.14
N ASP A 122 1.98 13.89 -9.06
CA ASP A 122 3.21 13.17 -8.76
C ASP A 122 3.40 12.01 -9.75
N THR A 123 4.59 11.88 -10.32
CA THR A 123 4.93 10.83 -11.29
C THR A 123 5.58 9.63 -10.62
N LEU A 124 5.16 8.41 -11.02
CA LEU A 124 5.69 7.16 -10.50
C LEU A 124 7.17 6.97 -10.87
N VAL A 125 7.46 7.16 -12.17
CA VAL A 125 8.83 7.12 -12.70
C VAL A 125 9.31 8.56 -12.86
N LYS A 126 10.43 8.89 -12.23
CA LYS A 126 11.04 10.21 -12.34
C LYS A 126 11.97 10.29 -13.55
N ASP A 127 12.15 11.50 -14.06
CA ASP A 127 13.10 11.80 -15.12
C ASP A 127 14.54 11.49 -14.66
N GLN A 128 15.40 11.11 -15.60
CA GLN A 128 16.80 10.79 -15.33
C GLN A 128 17.52 12.00 -14.70
N GLY A 129 18.04 11.81 -13.48
CA GLY A 129 18.73 12.85 -12.72
C GLY A 129 17.93 13.45 -11.56
N TYR A 130 16.76 12.88 -11.24
CA TYR A 130 16.02 13.22 -10.03
C TYR A 130 16.89 13.01 -8.78
N LYS A 131 17.01 14.06 -7.95
CA LYS A 131 17.62 13.98 -6.63
C LYS A 131 16.53 13.61 -5.63
N PRO A 132 16.59 12.42 -5.01
CA PRO A 132 15.60 12.01 -4.02
C PRO A 132 15.51 13.03 -2.87
N GLU A 133 14.29 13.26 -2.38
CA GLU A 133 14.09 13.99 -1.12
C GLU A 133 14.90 13.32 -0.01
N ALA A 134 15.42 14.14 0.92
CA ALA A 134 16.25 13.66 2.01
C ALA A 134 15.51 12.60 2.84
N PRO A 135 16.16 11.47 3.20
CA PRO A 135 15.55 10.43 4.02
C PRO A 135 15.05 11.00 5.35
N ALA A 136 13.77 10.83 5.64
CA ALA A 136 13.10 11.49 6.76
C ALA A 136 13.43 10.91 8.16
N GLY A 137 14.52 10.16 8.32
CA GLY A 137 14.81 9.50 9.59
C GLY A 137 14.01 8.21 9.84
N LEU A 138 14.37 7.47 10.89
CA LEU A 138 13.57 6.34 11.39
C LEU A 138 12.22 6.82 11.95
N ILE A 139 12.22 7.97 12.62
CA ILE A 139 11.03 8.66 13.14
C ILE A 139 11.07 10.08 12.57
N PRO A 140 10.24 10.40 11.55
CA PRO A 140 10.12 11.78 11.08
C PRO A 140 9.47 12.65 12.18
N PRO A 141 9.75 13.97 12.21
CA PRO A 141 9.13 14.86 13.18
C PRO A 141 7.61 14.82 13.05
N PHE A 142 6.91 14.63 14.17
CA PHE A 142 5.44 14.64 14.21
C PHE A 142 4.93 16.06 13.99
N LYS A 143 4.67 16.44 12.75
CA LYS A 143 3.90 17.65 12.42
C LYS A 143 2.43 17.28 12.21
N THR A 144 1.57 17.81 13.07
CA THR A 144 0.12 17.64 12.94
C THR A 144 -0.38 18.47 11.74
N GLY A 145 -1.12 17.84 10.82
CA GLY A 145 -1.70 18.47 9.62
C GLY A 145 -1.60 17.59 8.36
N LEU A 146 -2.19 18.06 7.24
CA LEU A 146 -2.00 17.46 5.89
C LEU A 146 -0.59 17.78 5.36
N THR A 147 0.44 17.27 6.02
CA THR A 147 1.84 17.48 5.64
C THR A 147 2.46 16.18 5.10
N ALA A 148 3.51 16.30 4.28
CA ALA A 148 4.22 15.15 3.71
C ALA A 148 4.81 14.21 4.79
N GLU A 149 5.13 14.74 5.97
CA GLU A 149 5.63 13.95 7.11
C GLU A 149 4.52 13.09 7.73
N ALA A 150 3.30 13.62 7.86
CA ALA A 150 2.15 12.85 8.34
C ALA A 150 1.74 11.75 7.35
N GLU A 151 1.80 12.04 6.04
CA GLU A 151 1.61 11.05 4.97
C GLU A 151 2.61 9.89 5.11
N LEU A 152 3.88 10.19 5.36
CA LEU A 152 4.93 9.18 5.50
C LEU A 152 4.75 8.30 6.74
N ILE A 153 4.39 8.88 7.89
CA ILE A 153 4.12 8.13 9.12
C ILE A 153 2.93 7.20 8.94
N ASN A 154 1.83 7.72 8.41
CA ASN A 154 0.62 6.93 8.16
C ASN A 154 0.87 5.85 7.10
N GLY A 155 1.65 6.17 6.06
CA GLY A 155 2.09 5.20 5.05
C GLY A 155 2.92 4.06 5.64
N ARG A 156 3.91 4.36 6.49
CA ARG A 156 4.71 3.36 7.21
C ARG A 156 3.85 2.50 8.13
N LEU A 157 2.97 3.12 8.91
CA LEU A 157 2.05 2.40 9.80
C LEU A 157 1.11 1.49 9.01
N ALA A 158 0.60 1.95 7.87
CA ALA A 158 -0.21 1.15 6.98
C ALA A 158 0.57 -0.03 6.40
N MET A 159 1.80 0.18 5.93
CA MET A 159 2.65 -0.91 5.44
C MET A 159 2.92 -1.97 6.53
N LEU A 160 3.19 -1.54 7.76
CA LEU A 160 3.31 -2.46 8.90
C LEU A 160 1.99 -3.17 9.22
N GLY A 161 0.86 -2.47 9.11
CA GLY A 161 -0.48 -3.03 9.31
C GLY A 161 -0.82 -4.12 8.31
N VAL A 162 -0.51 -3.94 7.03
CA VAL A 162 -0.73 -4.97 6.00
C VAL A 162 0.10 -6.23 6.30
N ILE A 163 1.36 -6.06 6.69
CA ILE A 163 2.24 -7.17 7.07
C ILE A 163 1.66 -7.90 8.29
N SER A 164 1.31 -7.18 9.35
CA SER A 164 0.82 -7.80 10.59
C SER A 164 -0.50 -8.55 10.40
N ILE A 165 -1.45 -7.97 9.64
CA ILE A 165 -2.73 -8.62 9.32
C ILE A 165 -2.50 -9.90 8.51
N THR A 166 -1.65 -9.83 7.48
CA THR A 166 -1.36 -10.99 6.61
C THR A 166 -0.65 -12.09 7.40
N THR A 167 0.34 -11.73 8.21
CA THR A 167 1.05 -12.67 9.08
C THR A 167 0.11 -13.31 10.10
N ALA A 168 -0.77 -12.53 10.73
CA ALA A 168 -1.77 -13.07 11.65
C ALA A 168 -2.70 -14.06 10.94
N ALA A 169 -3.22 -13.73 9.76
CA ALA A 169 -4.07 -14.63 8.97
C ALA A 169 -3.38 -15.95 8.62
N LEU A 170 -2.08 -15.91 8.28
CA LEU A 170 -1.29 -17.11 8.01
C LEU A 170 -1.11 -17.99 9.26
N PHE A 171 -0.90 -17.39 10.43
CA PHE A 171 -0.73 -18.14 11.68
C PHE A 171 -2.03 -18.70 12.24
N THR A 172 -3.14 -17.96 12.12
CA THR A 172 -4.45 -18.39 12.63
C THR A 172 -5.21 -19.28 11.65
N GLY A 173 -4.80 -19.30 10.37
CA GLY A 173 -5.53 -19.99 9.31
C GLY A 173 -6.91 -19.39 9.01
N THR A 174 -7.19 -18.19 9.52
CA THR A 174 -8.45 -17.46 9.29
C THR A 174 -8.30 -16.52 8.11
N SER A 175 -9.42 -16.11 7.51
CA SER A 175 -9.39 -15.15 6.41
C SER A 175 -8.87 -13.79 6.89
N VAL A 176 -8.29 -13.00 5.97
CA VAL A 176 -7.82 -11.64 6.26
C VAL A 176 -8.96 -10.74 6.78
N THR A 177 -10.18 -10.92 6.25
CA THR A 177 -11.36 -10.16 6.68
C THR A 177 -11.74 -10.48 8.13
N ASP A 178 -11.59 -11.73 8.57
CA ASP A 178 -11.84 -12.13 9.96
C ASP A 178 -10.80 -11.56 10.92
N VAL A 179 -9.52 -11.53 10.51
CA VAL A 179 -8.45 -10.90 11.31
C VAL A 179 -8.71 -9.40 11.46
N ILE A 180 -9.15 -8.73 10.39
CA ILE A 180 -9.52 -7.31 10.43
C ILE A 180 -10.71 -7.10 11.36
N ASN A 181 -11.76 -7.93 11.24
CA ASN A 181 -12.95 -7.82 12.06
C ASN A 181 -12.62 -8.05 13.55
N LEU A 182 -11.80 -9.04 13.87
CA LEU A 182 -11.31 -9.28 15.22
C LEU A 182 -10.49 -8.08 15.75
N GLY A 183 -9.59 -7.54 14.93
CA GLY A 183 -8.78 -6.36 15.27
C GLY A 183 -9.60 -5.09 15.51
N LEU A 184 -10.77 -4.98 14.88
CA LEU A 184 -11.72 -3.87 15.07
C LEU A 184 -12.79 -4.17 16.13
N GLY A 185 -12.66 -5.27 16.88
CA GLY A 185 -13.60 -5.60 17.96
C GLY A 185 -14.97 -6.10 17.49
N LYS A 186 -15.03 -6.77 16.34
CA LYS A 186 -16.27 -7.34 15.74
C LYS A 186 -17.32 -6.31 15.32
N ILE A 187 -16.89 -5.10 14.93
CA ILE A 187 -17.79 -4.04 14.47
C ILE A 187 -18.25 -4.28 13.03
N LEU A 188 -17.48 -5.05 12.24
CA LEU A 188 -17.78 -5.25 10.82
C LEU A 188 -18.85 -6.34 10.62
N TYR A 189 -18.81 -7.41 11.42
CA TYR A 189 -19.84 -8.48 11.49
C TYR A 189 -19.68 -9.37 12.73
#